data_AF-A0A1J4XUX1-F1
#
_entry.id   AF-A0A1J4XUX1-F1
#
_cell.length_a   1.000
_cell.length_b   1.000
_cell.length_c   1.000
_cell.angle_alpha   90.00
_cell.angle_beta   90.00
_cell.angle_gamma   90.00
#
_symmetry.space_group_name_H-M   'P 1'
#
loop_
_entity.id
_entity.type
_entity.pdbx_description
1 polymer ?
#
loop_
_entity_poly.entity_id
_entity_poly.type
_entity_poly.pdbx_seq_one_letter_code
_entity_poly.pdbx_strand_id
1 'polypeptide(L)'
;MPSIRGWSYFGVRNPEHVARDLDRMVHDGANTVLFTVSEADMAFYADTLGELVTLAHERRMTVYVNPWGFGRVFGGEAFSGLLQHYPETAQISNGGRFVPAVCPNHPEFTNLLKKWIDLAAHIKADVAMWDEPHFFLGSLDRKQRLNENEWVCRCPNCQAKFEKLTGEPMPMKMNFDVRAFREASLVAFLKDLTNYAHDKGLINSICVLPPTWGLDDGFNDLELVYKLPHADIVATDPYWQWNHPEHDEAWVRQNYTENSDILLKLGEQYHRETEMWVKNYQTRAGQEHFVDAANEILMEKGIRRVLAWSFLGSSYMSSLRSDNPMLIHEKQSSWFKKMAAIK
;
A
#
# COMPACT_ATOMS: atom_id res chain seq x y z
N MET A 1 14.89 -7.47 17.29
CA MET A 1 13.94 -8.21 16.42
C MET A 1 14.67 -8.59 15.14
N PRO A 2 14.44 -9.78 14.58
CA PRO A 2 15.01 -10.14 13.29
C PRO A 2 14.54 -9.16 12.21
N SER A 3 15.40 -8.79 11.26
CA SER A 3 15.00 -7.88 10.19
C SER A 3 14.04 -8.57 9.20
N ILE A 4 13.07 -7.81 8.71
CA ILE A 4 12.09 -8.20 7.68
C ILE A 4 12.54 -7.61 6.35
N ARG A 5 12.65 -8.46 5.34
CA ARG A 5 13.29 -8.17 4.05
C ARG A 5 12.58 -8.94 2.96
N GLY A 6 12.07 -8.25 1.95
CA GLY A 6 11.26 -8.92 0.95
C GLY A 6 10.86 -8.03 -0.21
N TRP A 7 10.28 -8.67 -1.21
CA TRP A 7 9.68 -7.99 -2.35
C TRP A 7 8.20 -8.27 -2.40
N SER A 8 7.48 -7.34 -3.01
CA SER A 8 6.21 -7.69 -3.63
C SER A 8 6.39 -8.49 -4.91
N TYR A 9 5.41 -9.33 -5.18
CA TYR A 9 5.42 -10.30 -6.27
C TYR A 9 4.10 -10.28 -7.04
N PHE A 10 4.19 -9.97 -8.33
CA PHE A 10 3.05 -9.63 -9.18
C PHE A 10 2.65 -10.74 -10.14
N GLY A 11 1.34 -10.92 -10.35
CA GLY A 11 0.77 -11.44 -11.61
C GLY A 11 1.10 -12.89 -12.00
N VAL A 12 2.00 -13.56 -11.30
CA VAL A 12 2.34 -14.97 -11.51
C VAL A 12 1.52 -15.80 -10.53
N ARG A 13 0.59 -16.58 -11.08
CA ARG A 13 -0.24 -17.55 -10.33
C ARG A 13 0.09 -19.00 -10.71
N ASN A 14 1.20 -19.24 -11.39
CA ASN A 14 1.68 -20.60 -11.67
C ASN A 14 2.61 -21.06 -10.53
N PRO A 15 2.22 -22.05 -9.71
CA PRO A 15 3.00 -22.50 -8.56
C PRO A 15 4.43 -22.94 -8.91
N GLU A 16 4.66 -23.53 -10.09
CA GLU A 16 6.00 -23.95 -10.52
C GLU A 16 6.94 -22.73 -10.67
N HIS A 17 6.43 -21.65 -11.24
CA HIS A 17 7.21 -20.42 -11.42
C HIS A 17 7.41 -19.70 -10.09
N VAL A 18 6.35 -19.62 -9.27
CA VAL A 18 6.43 -19.01 -7.94
C VAL A 18 7.44 -19.74 -7.06
N ALA A 19 7.45 -21.07 -7.05
CA ALA A 19 8.40 -21.85 -6.26
C ALA A 19 9.86 -21.50 -6.60
N ARG A 20 10.20 -21.41 -7.90
CA ARG A 20 11.54 -21.02 -8.35
C ARG A 20 11.90 -19.59 -7.97
N ASP A 21 10.95 -18.67 -8.09
CA ASP A 21 11.17 -17.26 -7.74
C ASP A 21 11.33 -17.09 -6.23
N LEU A 22 10.58 -17.82 -5.40
CA LEU A 22 10.75 -17.84 -3.95
C LEU A 22 12.12 -18.41 -3.55
N ASP A 23 12.58 -19.49 -4.18
CA ASP A 23 13.94 -20.02 -3.95
C ASP A 23 15.01 -18.97 -4.25
N ARG A 24 14.81 -18.22 -5.32
CA ARG A 24 15.68 -17.09 -5.67
C ARG A 24 15.62 -15.96 -4.66
N MET A 25 14.42 -15.58 -4.20
CA MET A 25 14.26 -14.54 -3.16
C MET A 25 15.00 -14.91 -1.87
N VAL A 26 14.88 -16.16 -1.43
CA VAL A 26 15.60 -16.68 -0.25
C VAL A 26 17.11 -16.64 -0.46
N HIS A 27 17.59 -17.13 -1.60
CA HIS A 27 19.01 -17.02 -1.97
C HIS A 27 19.49 -15.56 -1.96
N ASP A 28 18.60 -14.63 -2.34
CA ASP A 28 18.85 -13.21 -2.41
C ASP A 28 18.74 -12.47 -1.07
N GLY A 29 18.52 -13.19 0.03
CA GLY A 29 18.53 -12.67 1.41
C GLY A 29 17.16 -12.25 1.94
N ALA A 30 16.09 -12.43 1.16
CA ALA A 30 14.73 -12.16 1.60
C ALA A 30 14.22 -13.26 2.55
N ASN A 31 13.36 -12.85 3.48
CA ASN A 31 12.60 -13.73 4.38
C ASN A 31 11.12 -13.37 4.38
N THR A 32 10.67 -12.56 3.42
CA THR A 32 9.29 -12.09 3.31
C THR A 32 8.92 -11.94 1.84
N VAL A 33 7.68 -12.24 1.51
CA VAL A 33 7.10 -12.00 0.18
C VAL A 33 5.72 -11.38 0.36
N LEU A 34 5.38 -10.40 -0.49
CA LEU A 34 4.03 -9.91 -0.61
C LEU A 34 3.39 -10.45 -1.89
N PHE A 35 2.30 -11.19 -1.76
CA PHE A 35 1.45 -11.56 -2.89
C PHE A 35 0.33 -10.54 -3.06
N THR A 36 0.21 -9.97 -4.25
CA THR A 36 -0.92 -9.10 -4.55
C THR A 36 -2.19 -9.92 -4.69
N VAL A 37 -3.29 -9.52 -4.05
CA VAL A 37 -4.58 -10.22 -4.11
C VAL A 37 -5.65 -9.27 -4.60
N SER A 38 -5.83 -9.24 -5.93
CA SER A 38 -6.83 -8.42 -6.61
C SER A 38 -8.22 -9.07 -6.60
N GLU A 39 -9.23 -8.34 -7.09
CA GLU A 39 -10.58 -8.87 -7.32
C GLU A 39 -10.59 -10.07 -8.27
N ALA A 40 -9.74 -10.06 -9.30
CA ALA A 40 -9.59 -11.19 -10.22
C ALA A 40 -8.99 -12.41 -9.52
N ASP A 41 -8.06 -12.20 -8.57
CA ASP A 41 -7.48 -13.28 -7.79
C ASP A 41 -8.52 -13.96 -6.89
N MET A 42 -9.40 -13.17 -6.27
CA MET A 42 -10.52 -13.71 -5.50
C MET A 42 -11.48 -14.53 -6.38
N ALA A 43 -11.72 -14.09 -7.61
CA ALA A 43 -12.67 -14.76 -8.51
C ALA A 43 -12.12 -16.06 -9.11
N PHE A 44 -10.82 -16.13 -9.38
CA PHE A 44 -10.26 -17.19 -10.23
C PHE A 44 -9.10 -17.98 -9.61
N TYR A 45 -8.45 -17.47 -8.54
CA TYR A 45 -7.18 -18.02 -8.04
C TYR A 45 -7.16 -18.23 -6.52
N ALA A 46 -8.30 -18.27 -5.83
CA ALA A 46 -8.37 -18.40 -4.36
C ALA A 46 -7.60 -19.61 -3.82
N ASP A 47 -7.83 -20.81 -4.35
CA ASP A 47 -7.14 -22.03 -3.91
C ASP A 47 -5.65 -22.00 -4.29
N THR A 48 -5.34 -21.50 -5.48
CA THR A 48 -3.96 -21.34 -5.96
C THR A 48 -3.18 -20.39 -5.06
N LEU A 49 -3.76 -19.30 -4.58
CA LEU A 49 -3.12 -18.42 -3.61
C LEU A 49 -2.76 -19.18 -2.32
N GLY A 50 -3.61 -20.08 -1.85
CA GLY A 50 -3.30 -20.97 -0.72
C GLY A 50 -2.08 -21.86 -0.97
N GLU A 51 -1.93 -22.38 -2.18
CA GLU A 51 -0.73 -23.12 -2.59
C GLU A 51 0.52 -22.21 -2.60
N LEU A 52 0.41 -20.98 -3.11
CA LEU A 52 1.54 -20.03 -3.13
C LEU A 52 1.99 -19.64 -1.71
N VAL A 53 1.04 -19.40 -0.80
CA VAL A 53 1.33 -19.13 0.63
C VAL A 53 2.04 -20.33 1.24
N THR A 54 1.56 -21.55 0.99
CA THR A 54 2.20 -22.79 1.46
C THR A 54 3.65 -22.90 0.97
N LEU A 55 3.90 -22.66 -0.32
CA LEU A 55 5.25 -22.68 -0.90
C LEU A 55 6.19 -21.65 -0.24
N ALA A 56 5.69 -20.47 0.12
CA ALA A 56 6.47 -19.45 0.83
C ALA A 56 6.76 -19.86 2.28
N HIS A 57 5.78 -20.45 2.98
CA HIS A 57 5.94 -20.97 4.34
C HIS A 57 6.92 -22.14 4.43
N GLU A 58 6.93 -23.05 3.47
CA GLU A 58 7.93 -24.14 3.37
C GLU A 58 9.37 -23.60 3.32
N ARG A 59 9.53 -22.39 2.78
CA ARG A 59 10.79 -21.63 2.70
C ARG A 59 11.02 -20.71 3.90
N ARG A 60 10.16 -20.80 4.92
CA ARG A 60 10.18 -20.00 6.15
C ARG A 60 10.09 -18.49 5.90
N MET A 61 9.37 -18.10 4.85
CA MET A 61 9.10 -16.70 4.55
C MET A 61 7.82 -16.25 5.28
N THR A 62 7.82 -15.01 5.77
CA THR A 62 6.59 -14.33 6.17
C THR A 62 5.81 -13.92 4.91
N VAL A 63 4.51 -14.13 4.90
CA VAL A 63 3.65 -13.87 3.74
C VAL A 63 2.72 -12.69 4.02
N TYR A 64 2.92 -11.63 3.24
CA TYR A 64 2.03 -10.48 3.18
C TYR A 64 1.04 -10.67 2.04
N VAL A 65 -0.18 -10.17 2.22
CA VAL A 65 -1.16 -9.99 1.14
C VAL A 65 -1.75 -8.60 1.20
N ASN A 66 -2.03 -7.99 0.06
CA ASN A 66 -2.74 -6.71 -0.02
C ASN A 66 -3.91 -6.77 -1.02
N PRO A 67 -4.97 -5.97 -0.80
CA PRO A 67 -6.11 -5.86 -1.71
C PRO A 67 -5.75 -4.97 -2.92
N TRP A 68 -4.77 -5.41 -3.71
CA TRP A 68 -4.12 -4.62 -4.77
C TRP A 68 -5.12 -4.11 -5.81
N GLY A 69 -5.24 -2.78 -5.92
CA GLY A 69 -6.20 -2.08 -6.80
C GLY A 69 -7.68 -2.26 -6.45
N PHE A 70 -8.01 -2.93 -5.34
CA PHE A 70 -9.37 -3.32 -4.98
C PHE A 70 -10.27 -2.10 -4.77
N GLY A 71 -11.39 -2.03 -5.51
CA GLY A 71 -12.32 -0.90 -5.51
C GLY A 71 -11.71 0.44 -5.97
N ARG A 72 -10.44 0.46 -6.41
CA ARG A 72 -9.64 1.67 -6.63
C ARG A 72 -9.59 2.60 -5.41
N VAL A 73 -9.47 1.97 -4.24
CA VAL A 73 -9.26 2.62 -2.94
C VAL A 73 -7.87 2.35 -2.39
N PHE A 74 -7.26 1.24 -2.77
CA PHE A 74 -5.89 0.87 -2.37
C PHE A 74 -4.92 1.01 -3.54
N GLY A 75 -3.64 1.16 -3.22
CA GLY A 75 -2.55 1.19 -4.19
C GLY A 75 -2.58 0.00 -5.16
N GLY A 76 -2.21 0.24 -6.42
CA GLY A 76 -1.98 -0.81 -7.40
C GLY A 76 -2.54 -0.61 -8.80
N GLU A 77 -2.03 -1.43 -9.71
CA GLU A 77 -2.30 -1.37 -11.15
C GLU A 77 -3.37 -2.38 -11.60
N ALA A 78 -3.85 -3.24 -10.70
CA ALA A 78 -4.94 -4.16 -10.98
C ALA A 78 -6.24 -3.40 -11.31
N PHE A 79 -7.00 -3.93 -12.26
CA PHE A 79 -8.31 -3.39 -12.56
C PHE A 79 -9.33 -3.80 -11.51
N SER A 80 -10.17 -2.85 -11.10
CA SER A 80 -11.37 -3.11 -10.30
C SER A 80 -12.59 -3.27 -11.20
N GLY A 81 -13.30 -4.38 -11.04
CA GLY A 81 -14.59 -4.68 -11.67
C GLY A 81 -15.78 -4.38 -10.76
N LEU A 82 -15.58 -4.01 -9.49
CA LEU A 82 -16.69 -3.84 -8.53
C LEU A 82 -17.81 -2.93 -9.02
N LEU A 83 -17.50 -1.81 -9.68
CA LEU A 83 -18.54 -0.89 -10.16
C LEU A 83 -19.40 -1.44 -11.31
N GLN A 84 -18.98 -2.54 -11.95
CA GLN A 84 -19.81 -3.26 -12.92
C GLN A 84 -20.90 -4.08 -12.22
N HIS A 85 -20.64 -4.51 -10.99
CA HIS A 85 -21.54 -5.36 -10.19
C HIS A 85 -22.30 -4.56 -9.13
N TYR A 86 -21.71 -3.47 -8.63
CA TYR A 86 -22.18 -2.65 -7.53
C TYR A 86 -22.07 -1.14 -7.87
N PRO A 87 -22.73 -0.67 -8.95
CA PRO A 87 -22.60 0.72 -9.42
C PRO A 87 -23.05 1.76 -8.39
N GLU A 88 -23.98 1.42 -7.49
CA GLU A 88 -24.46 2.27 -6.40
C GLU A 88 -23.38 2.64 -5.37
N THR A 89 -22.29 1.87 -5.34
CA THR A 89 -21.17 2.07 -4.41
C THR A 89 -20.18 3.13 -4.88
N ALA A 90 -20.35 3.64 -6.10
CA ALA A 90 -19.44 4.61 -6.71
C ALA A 90 -19.28 5.89 -5.89
N GLN A 91 -18.07 6.42 -5.90
CA GLN A 91 -17.81 7.78 -5.46
C GLN A 91 -18.43 8.78 -6.45
N ILE A 92 -18.98 9.86 -5.91
CA ILE A 92 -19.60 10.94 -6.69
C ILE A 92 -18.85 12.23 -6.39
N SER A 93 -18.47 12.98 -7.43
CA SER A 93 -17.79 14.25 -7.25
C SER A 93 -18.73 15.33 -6.75
N ASN A 94 -18.18 16.45 -6.28
CA ASN A 94 -18.95 17.63 -5.93
C ASN A 94 -19.71 18.25 -7.12
N GLY A 95 -19.37 17.89 -8.36
CA GLY A 95 -20.14 18.23 -9.57
C GLY A 95 -21.24 17.22 -9.92
N GLY A 96 -21.43 16.16 -9.13
CA GLY A 96 -22.40 15.10 -9.40
C GLY A 96 -21.90 14.03 -10.39
N ARG A 97 -20.62 14.05 -10.78
CA ARG A 97 -20.06 13.07 -11.71
C ARG A 97 -19.68 11.78 -10.97
N PHE A 98 -20.03 10.63 -11.52
CA PHE A 98 -19.49 9.35 -11.06
C PHE A 98 -18.00 9.24 -11.38
N VAL A 99 -17.21 8.82 -10.40
CA VAL A 99 -15.81 8.49 -10.60
C VAL A 99 -15.61 6.97 -10.48
N PRO A 100 -14.59 6.41 -11.14
CA PRO A 100 -14.43 4.98 -11.25
C PRO A 100 -13.74 4.38 -10.01
N ALA A 101 -14.23 4.72 -8.81
CA ALA A 101 -13.75 4.18 -7.55
C ALA A 101 -14.92 4.00 -6.59
N VAL A 102 -14.84 2.97 -5.76
CA VAL A 102 -15.83 2.65 -4.75
C VAL A 102 -15.68 3.58 -3.55
N CYS A 103 -16.79 3.98 -2.92
CA CYS A 103 -16.78 4.87 -1.76
C CYS A 103 -16.39 4.11 -0.48
N PRO A 104 -15.32 4.53 0.25
CA PRO A 104 -14.95 3.92 1.53
C PRO A 104 -16.04 3.98 2.61
N ASN A 105 -16.97 4.93 2.50
CA ASN A 105 -18.10 5.07 3.40
C ASN A 105 -19.32 4.22 3.00
N HIS A 106 -19.27 3.48 1.89
CA HIS A 106 -20.38 2.62 1.48
C HIS A 106 -20.29 1.27 2.22
N PRO A 107 -21.33 0.85 2.97
CA PRO A 107 -21.25 -0.37 3.80
C PRO A 107 -20.97 -1.63 3.00
N GLU A 108 -21.50 -1.73 1.77
CA GLU A 108 -21.22 -2.89 0.91
C GLU A 108 -19.75 -3.03 0.56
N PHE A 109 -18.99 -1.93 0.45
CA PHE A 109 -17.56 -2.02 0.17
C PHE A 109 -16.80 -2.64 1.34
N THR A 110 -17.15 -2.26 2.57
CA THR A 110 -16.64 -2.90 3.78
C THR A 110 -16.98 -4.39 3.82
N ASN A 111 -18.19 -4.78 3.45
CA ASN A 111 -18.58 -6.21 3.38
C ASN A 111 -17.74 -6.98 2.37
N LEU A 112 -17.46 -6.39 1.19
CA LEU A 112 -16.62 -7.00 0.17
C LEU A 112 -15.18 -7.19 0.65
N LEU A 113 -14.62 -6.21 1.37
CA LEU A 113 -13.29 -6.34 1.96
C LEU A 113 -13.24 -7.33 3.12
N LYS A 114 -14.32 -7.48 3.90
CA LYS A 114 -14.41 -8.56 4.89
C LYS A 114 -14.34 -9.94 4.24
N LYS A 115 -14.91 -10.14 3.06
CA LYS A 115 -14.72 -11.37 2.27
C LYS A 115 -13.28 -11.53 1.78
N TRP A 116 -12.60 -10.43 1.42
CA TRP A 116 -11.18 -10.45 1.09
C TRP A 116 -10.32 -10.85 2.31
N ILE A 117 -10.63 -10.32 3.50
CA ILE A 117 -9.99 -10.70 4.76
C ILE A 117 -10.23 -12.18 5.08
N ASP A 118 -11.46 -12.67 4.89
CA ASP A 118 -11.80 -14.08 5.09
C ASP A 118 -10.95 -14.98 4.18
N LEU A 119 -10.73 -14.57 2.92
CA LEU A 119 -9.82 -15.28 2.02
C LEU A 119 -8.38 -15.23 2.54
N ALA A 120 -7.86 -14.05 2.92
CA ALA A 120 -6.50 -13.89 3.44
C ALA A 120 -6.23 -14.80 4.66
N ALA A 121 -7.20 -14.88 5.57
CA ALA A 121 -7.14 -15.79 6.71
C ALA A 121 -7.25 -17.27 6.30
N HIS A 122 -8.14 -17.59 5.35
CA HIS A 122 -8.32 -18.95 4.84
C HIS A 122 -7.05 -19.52 4.20
N ILE A 123 -6.37 -18.72 3.38
CA ILE A 123 -5.09 -19.09 2.75
C ILE A 123 -3.92 -19.02 3.74
N LYS A 124 -4.16 -18.62 4.99
CA LYS A 124 -3.18 -18.50 6.08
C LYS A 124 -2.06 -17.50 5.78
N ALA A 125 -2.38 -16.36 5.16
CA ALA A 125 -1.42 -15.26 5.11
C ALA A 125 -1.06 -14.80 6.53
N ASP A 126 0.15 -14.25 6.72
CA ASP A 126 0.59 -13.78 8.03
C ASP A 126 0.19 -12.31 8.27
N VAL A 127 0.28 -11.49 7.22
CA VAL A 127 0.06 -10.04 7.29
C VAL A 127 -0.93 -9.59 6.22
N ALA A 128 -1.99 -8.91 6.64
CA ALA A 128 -2.84 -8.10 5.77
C ALA A 128 -2.25 -6.69 5.68
N MET A 129 -1.78 -6.32 4.49
CA MET A 129 -1.28 -4.98 4.21
C MET A 129 -2.36 -4.11 3.58
N TRP A 130 -2.65 -2.98 4.22
CA TRP A 130 -3.55 -1.94 3.76
C TRP A 130 -2.73 -0.86 3.06
N ASP A 131 -2.67 -0.97 1.74
CA ASP A 131 -1.75 -0.22 0.89
C ASP A 131 -2.37 1.11 0.42
N GLU A 132 -1.89 2.22 0.97
CA GLU A 132 -2.28 3.60 0.62
C GLU A 132 -3.80 3.83 0.53
N PRO A 133 -4.63 3.47 1.52
CA PRO A 133 -6.08 3.68 1.45
C PRO A 133 -6.47 5.15 1.22
N HIS A 134 -7.25 5.42 0.18
CA HIS A 134 -7.60 6.78 -0.25
C HIS A 134 -9.01 6.90 -0.82
N PHE A 135 -9.54 8.12 -0.81
CA PHE A 135 -10.62 8.49 -1.75
C PHE A 135 -10.01 8.72 -3.14
N PHE A 136 -10.84 8.68 -4.20
CA PHE A 136 -10.32 8.70 -5.59
C PHE A 136 -9.28 9.81 -5.84
N LEU A 137 -8.04 9.40 -6.12
CA LEU A 137 -6.88 10.27 -6.34
C LEU A 137 -6.86 10.85 -7.76
N GLY A 138 -7.76 11.77 -8.05
CA GLY A 138 -7.89 12.37 -9.38
C GLY A 138 -6.65 13.09 -9.91
N SER A 139 -5.76 13.54 -9.02
CA SER A 139 -4.51 14.24 -9.37
C SER A 139 -3.39 13.27 -9.79
N LEU A 140 -3.37 12.06 -9.22
CA LEU A 140 -2.37 11.01 -9.49
C LEU A 140 -2.86 9.98 -10.51
N ASP A 141 -4.16 9.95 -10.80
CA ASP A 141 -4.72 9.04 -11.77
C ASP A 141 -4.29 9.38 -13.21
N ARG A 142 -3.61 8.43 -13.86
CA ARG A 142 -3.10 8.59 -15.22
C ARG A 142 -4.19 8.48 -16.30
N LYS A 143 -5.37 7.97 -15.96
CA LYS A 143 -6.44 7.64 -16.93
C LYS A 143 -7.65 8.57 -16.80
N GLN A 144 -8.01 8.99 -15.60
CA GLN A 144 -9.18 9.82 -15.33
C GLN A 144 -8.87 10.91 -14.31
N ARG A 145 -8.70 12.14 -14.80
CA ARG A 145 -8.42 13.29 -13.95
C ARG A 145 -9.71 13.95 -13.47
N LEU A 146 -9.66 14.49 -12.27
CA LEU A 146 -10.65 15.44 -11.79
C LEU A 146 -10.37 16.82 -12.41
N ASN A 147 -11.43 17.60 -12.65
CA ASN A 147 -11.30 18.98 -13.09
C ASN A 147 -10.75 19.85 -11.96
N GLU A 148 -10.28 21.05 -12.31
CA GLU A 148 -9.88 22.05 -11.33
C GLU A 148 -11.05 22.36 -10.36
N ASN A 149 -10.81 22.23 -9.04
CA ASN A 149 -11.79 22.34 -7.94
C ASN A 149 -12.80 21.18 -7.80
N GLU A 150 -12.69 20.15 -8.62
CA GLU A 150 -13.50 18.95 -8.46
C GLU A 150 -12.89 18.01 -7.43
N TRP A 151 -13.72 17.49 -6.52
CA TRP A 151 -13.29 16.57 -5.47
C TRP A 151 -14.37 15.55 -5.15
N VAL A 152 -13.95 14.45 -4.53
CA VAL A 152 -14.80 13.35 -4.09
C VAL A 152 -14.61 13.11 -2.58
N CYS A 153 -15.55 12.51 -1.87
CA CYS A 153 -16.79 11.92 -2.31
C CYS A 153 -17.98 12.66 -1.70
N ARG A 154 -18.97 12.98 -2.53
CA ARG A 154 -20.28 13.57 -2.20
C ARG A 154 -21.45 12.61 -2.46
N CYS A 155 -21.21 11.30 -2.45
CA CYS A 155 -22.31 10.33 -2.54
C CYS A 155 -23.29 10.48 -1.35
N PRO A 156 -24.53 9.93 -1.43
CA PRO A 156 -25.51 10.02 -0.35
C PRO A 156 -24.98 9.56 1.03
N ASN A 157 -24.18 8.49 1.07
CA ASN A 157 -23.57 8.00 2.31
C ASN A 157 -22.59 9.02 2.92
N CYS A 158 -21.76 9.65 2.08
CA CYS A 158 -20.82 10.66 2.55
C CYS A 158 -21.54 11.92 3.05
N GLN A 159 -22.56 12.39 2.34
CA GLN A 159 -23.34 13.56 2.75
C GLN A 159 -24.05 13.32 4.09
N ALA A 160 -24.72 12.17 4.24
CA ALA A 160 -25.39 11.80 5.48
C ALA A 160 -24.40 11.62 6.66
N LYS A 161 -23.24 10.99 6.40
CA LYS A 161 -22.21 10.80 7.45
C LYS A 161 -21.58 12.12 7.88
N PHE A 162 -21.37 13.05 6.95
CA PHE A 162 -20.87 14.40 7.25
C PHE A 162 -21.88 15.18 8.09
N GLU A 163 -23.15 15.24 7.66
CA GLU A 163 -24.20 15.96 8.38
C GLU A 163 -24.39 15.41 9.80
N LYS A 164 -24.30 14.08 9.97
CA LYS A 164 -24.31 13.46 11.30
C LYS A 164 -23.12 13.87 12.18
N LEU A 165 -21.94 14.11 11.59
CA LEU A 165 -20.72 14.44 12.33
C LEU A 165 -20.67 15.93 12.69
N THR A 166 -21.12 16.81 11.79
CA THR A 166 -20.94 18.26 11.91
C THR A 166 -22.23 19.00 12.29
N GLY A 167 -23.40 18.39 12.08
CA GLY A 167 -24.71 19.04 12.20
C GLY A 167 -25.09 19.91 11.00
N GLU A 168 -24.25 19.98 9.96
CA GLU A 168 -24.40 20.87 8.82
C GLU A 168 -24.36 20.10 7.49
N PRO A 169 -25.03 20.57 6.43
CA PRO A 169 -24.98 19.92 5.12
C PRO A 169 -23.56 19.97 4.53
N MET A 170 -23.17 18.91 3.81
CA MET A 170 -21.85 18.82 3.19
C MET A 170 -21.61 19.96 2.17
N PRO A 171 -20.55 20.77 2.34
CA PRO A 171 -20.24 21.89 1.45
C PRO A 171 -19.97 21.49 -0.02
N MET A 172 -20.24 22.38 -0.97
CA MET A 172 -19.88 22.21 -2.41
C MET A 172 -18.39 22.40 -2.68
N LYS A 173 -17.76 23.29 -1.91
CA LYS A 173 -16.33 23.60 -2.01
C LYS A 173 -15.58 22.83 -0.94
N MET A 174 -14.39 22.33 -1.30
CA MET A 174 -13.47 21.74 -0.34
C MET A 174 -13.13 22.80 0.72
N ASN A 175 -13.35 22.46 2.00
CA ASN A 175 -12.96 23.29 3.15
C ASN A 175 -12.27 22.41 4.20
N PHE A 176 -11.90 23.00 5.33
CA PHE A 176 -11.25 22.29 6.43
C PHE A 176 -12.12 21.12 6.95
N ASP A 177 -13.42 21.34 7.16
CA ASP A 177 -14.33 20.32 7.69
C ASP A 177 -14.44 19.10 6.77
N VAL A 178 -14.47 19.32 5.45
CA VAL A 178 -14.49 18.24 4.46
C VAL A 178 -13.19 17.42 4.51
N ARG A 179 -12.02 18.07 4.65
CA ARG A 179 -10.73 17.37 4.79
C ARG A 179 -10.70 16.51 6.05
N ALA A 180 -11.05 17.11 7.19
CA ALA A 180 -11.14 16.40 8.47
C ALA A 180 -12.15 15.24 8.42
N PHE A 181 -13.29 15.42 7.75
CA PHE A 181 -14.27 14.36 7.53
C PHE A 181 -13.72 13.19 6.70
N ARG A 182 -12.94 13.48 5.64
CA ARG A 182 -12.34 12.43 4.79
C ARG A 182 -11.33 11.62 5.57
N GLU A 183 -10.44 12.28 6.31
CA GLU A 183 -9.48 11.60 7.19
C GLU A 183 -10.22 10.74 8.24
N ALA A 184 -11.18 11.32 8.95
CA ALA A 184 -12.00 10.59 9.93
C ALA A 184 -12.76 9.41 9.30
N SER A 185 -13.19 9.54 8.04
CA SER A 185 -13.82 8.45 7.28
C SER A 185 -12.85 7.30 7.00
N LEU A 186 -11.63 7.60 6.55
CA LEU A 186 -10.59 6.60 6.31
C LEU A 186 -10.12 5.94 7.62
N VAL A 187 -9.96 6.70 8.72
CA VAL A 187 -9.67 6.15 10.06
C VAL A 187 -10.75 5.16 10.48
N ALA A 188 -12.03 5.55 10.37
CA ALA A 188 -13.14 4.68 10.76
C ALA A 188 -13.23 3.42 9.87
N PHE A 189 -12.97 3.57 8.57
CA PHE A 189 -12.93 2.48 7.61
C PHE A 189 -11.81 1.49 7.93
N LEU A 190 -10.57 1.99 8.10
CA LEU A 190 -9.44 1.16 8.51
C LEU A 190 -9.68 0.48 9.85
N LYS A 191 -10.24 1.19 10.84
CA LYS A 191 -10.54 0.60 12.15
C LYS A 191 -11.44 -0.63 12.04
N ASP A 192 -12.48 -0.59 11.21
CA ASP A 192 -13.37 -1.75 11.05
C ASP A 192 -12.64 -2.92 10.36
N LEU A 193 -11.86 -2.63 9.33
CA LEU A 193 -11.10 -3.66 8.60
C LEU A 193 -9.99 -4.29 9.47
N THR A 194 -9.22 -3.48 10.18
CA THR A 194 -8.10 -3.97 11.01
C THR A 194 -8.60 -4.72 12.24
N ASN A 195 -9.70 -4.28 12.86
CA ASN A 195 -10.36 -5.05 13.91
C ASN A 195 -10.79 -6.42 13.39
N TYR A 196 -11.47 -6.46 12.23
CA TYR A 196 -11.93 -7.73 11.66
C TYR A 196 -10.76 -8.65 11.24
N ALA A 197 -9.71 -8.10 10.64
CA ALA A 197 -8.50 -8.85 10.31
C ALA A 197 -7.78 -9.41 11.56
N HIS A 198 -7.71 -8.62 12.62
CA HIS A 198 -7.17 -9.06 13.91
C HIS A 198 -7.99 -10.22 14.49
N ASP A 199 -9.33 -10.13 14.47
CA ASP A 199 -10.22 -11.21 14.92
C ASP A 199 -10.05 -12.50 14.10
N LYS A 200 -9.55 -12.39 12.86
CA LYS A 200 -9.22 -13.51 11.98
C LYS A 200 -7.79 -14.03 12.16
N GLY A 201 -7.01 -13.44 13.06
CA GLY A 201 -5.64 -13.84 13.37
C GLY A 201 -4.58 -13.27 12.43
N LEU A 202 -4.90 -12.25 11.63
CA LEU A 202 -3.94 -11.58 10.75
C LEU A 202 -3.24 -10.43 11.49
N ILE A 203 -1.96 -10.23 11.18
CA ILE A 203 -1.25 -9.00 11.55
C ILE A 203 -1.62 -7.91 10.56
N ASN A 204 -1.86 -6.69 11.03
CA ASN A 204 -2.15 -5.55 10.17
C ASN A 204 -0.90 -4.72 9.89
N SER A 205 -0.55 -4.54 8.61
CA SER A 205 0.38 -3.52 8.16
C SER A 205 -0.39 -2.41 7.44
N ILE A 206 -0.24 -1.15 7.84
CA ILE A 206 -0.90 -0.02 7.18
C ILE A 206 0.18 0.84 6.53
N CYS A 207 0.25 0.82 5.20
CA CYS A 207 1.13 1.71 4.44
C CYS A 207 0.36 2.97 4.07
N VAL A 208 0.90 4.13 4.39
CA VAL A 208 0.36 5.40 3.95
C VAL A 208 1.28 6.06 2.95
N LEU A 209 0.67 6.81 2.03
CA LEU A 209 1.38 7.80 1.23
C LEU A 209 2.17 8.74 2.16
N PRO A 210 3.36 9.19 1.76
CA PRO A 210 4.18 10.06 2.58
C PRO A 210 3.40 11.32 2.99
N PRO A 211 3.26 11.60 4.29
CA PRO A 211 2.49 12.77 4.76
C PRO A 211 3.12 14.09 4.29
N THR A 212 4.41 14.08 3.95
CA THR A 212 5.15 15.22 3.39
C THR A 212 4.64 15.66 2.02
N TRP A 213 3.81 14.85 1.34
CA TRP A 213 3.27 15.20 0.02
C TRP A 213 2.01 16.08 0.10
N GLY A 214 1.40 16.22 1.28
CA GLY A 214 0.26 17.13 1.49
C GLY A 214 -0.97 16.83 0.63
N LEU A 215 -1.27 15.55 0.41
CA LEU A 215 -2.38 15.11 -0.43
C LEU A 215 -3.70 15.13 0.34
N ASP A 216 -4.70 15.83 -0.19
CA ASP A 216 -6.03 16.00 0.43
C ASP A 216 -6.93 14.76 0.39
N ASP A 217 -6.49 13.72 -0.32
CA ASP A 217 -7.28 12.55 -0.68
C ASP A 217 -6.91 11.29 0.16
N GLY A 218 -5.85 11.39 0.97
CA GLY A 218 -5.36 10.35 1.88
C GLY A 218 -5.21 10.87 3.32
N PHE A 219 -4.20 10.36 4.04
CA PHE A 219 -3.86 10.80 5.41
C PHE A 219 -2.78 11.88 5.41
N ASN A 220 -3.06 13.06 5.98
CA ASN A 220 -2.04 14.07 6.27
C ASN A 220 -1.52 13.98 7.71
N ASP A 221 -2.37 13.55 8.65
CA ASP A 221 -1.97 13.25 10.03
C ASP A 221 -1.78 11.73 10.24
N LEU A 222 -0.52 11.30 10.15
CA LEU A 222 -0.15 9.90 10.37
C LEU A 222 -0.39 9.43 11.80
N GLU A 223 -0.44 10.34 12.78
CA GLU A 223 -0.72 9.97 14.17
C GLU A 223 -2.09 9.29 14.33
N LEU A 224 -3.06 9.64 13.47
CA LEU A 224 -4.38 9.02 13.44
C LEU A 224 -4.34 7.52 13.16
N VAL A 225 -3.38 7.07 12.35
CA VAL A 225 -3.20 5.65 12.02
C VAL A 225 -2.57 4.90 13.21
N TYR A 226 -1.57 5.49 13.86
CA TYR A 226 -0.93 4.90 15.05
C TYR A 226 -1.89 4.72 16.23
N LYS A 227 -2.92 5.57 16.33
CA LYS A 227 -3.99 5.49 17.35
C LYS A 227 -4.97 4.35 17.12
N LEU A 228 -4.94 3.67 15.97
CA LEU A 228 -5.77 2.50 15.73
C LEU A 228 -5.35 1.34 16.67
N PRO A 229 -6.32 0.60 17.25
CA PRO A 229 -6.02 -0.43 18.24
C PRO A 229 -5.19 -1.57 17.66
N HIS A 230 -5.48 -1.95 16.40
CA HIS A 230 -4.83 -3.04 15.67
C HIS A 230 -4.08 -2.53 14.43
N ALA A 231 -3.33 -1.44 14.58
CA ALA A 231 -2.29 -1.05 13.63
C ALA A 231 -0.95 -1.60 14.10
N ASP A 232 -0.72 -2.90 13.87
CA ASP A 232 0.45 -3.62 14.41
C ASP A 232 1.75 -3.10 13.80
N ILE A 233 1.73 -2.86 12.48
CA ILE A 233 2.83 -2.28 11.70
C ILE A 233 2.29 -1.04 10.98
N VAL A 234 3.03 0.07 11.06
CA VAL A 234 2.77 1.27 10.28
C VAL A 234 3.93 1.53 9.34
N ALA A 235 3.61 1.75 8.07
CA ALA A 235 4.58 1.86 6.99
C ALA A 235 4.35 3.11 6.12
N THR A 236 5.37 3.45 5.34
CA THR A 236 5.27 4.42 4.24
C THR A 236 6.23 4.09 3.10
N ASP A 237 6.03 4.74 1.97
CA ASP A 237 6.68 4.53 0.67
C ASP A 237 7.14 5.88 0.05
N PRO A 238 8.26 6.45 0.50
CA PRO A 238 8.77 7.76 0.08
C PRO A 238 9.42 7.73 -1.31
N TYR A 239 8.63 7.36 -2.32
CA TYR A 239 9.07 7.09 -3.67
C TYR A 239 9.44 8.33 -4.46
N TRP A 240 10.60 8.29 -5.12
CA TRP A 240 10.96 9.31 -6.08
C TRP A 240 10.16 9.14 -7.38
N GLN A 241 9.83 10.26 -8.01
CA GLN A 241 9.13 10.26 -9.30
C GLN A 241 10.15 10.26 -10.43
N TRP A 242 9.99 9.30 -11.36
CA TRP A 242 10.95 9.02 -12.44
C TRP A 242 11.07 10.16 -13.47
N ASN A 243 10.07 11.03 -13.53
CA ASN A 243 9.97 12.16 -14.45
C ASN A 243 9.99 13.51 -13.73
N HIS A 244 10.29 13.57 -12.44
CA HIS A 244 10.35 14.83 -11.70
C HIS A 244 11.79 15.34 -11.63
N PRO A 245 12.09 16.50 -12.22
CA PRO A 245 13.47 17.00 -12.36
C PRO A 245 14.15 17.28 -11.01
N GLU A 246 13.38 17.55 -9.97
CA GLU A 246 13.89 17.85 -8.62
C GLU A 246 14.19 16.60 -7.78
N HIS A 247 13.81 15.40 -8.24
CA HIS A 247 14.07 14.17 -7.50
C HIS A 247 15.45 13.62 -7.85
N ASP A 248 16.49 14.29 -7.39
CA ASP A 248 17.88 13.82 -7.44
C ASP A 248 18.26 12.97 -6.20
N GLU A 249 19.52 12.55 -6.10
CA GLU A 249 19.98 11.74 -4.97
C GLU A 249 19.81 12.47 -3.63
N ALA A 250 20.07 13.77 -3.59
CA ALA A 250 19.96 14.57 -2.37
C ALA A 250 18.51 14.62 -1.89
N TRP A 251 17.57 14.82 -2.82
CA TRP A 251 16.14 14.73 -2.54
C TRP A 251 15.75 13.34 -2.02
N VAL A 252 16.22 12.25 -2.64
CA VAL A 252 15.93 10.88 -2.19
C VAL A 252 16.41 10.68 -0.75
N ARG A 253 17.65 11.07 -0.44
CA ARG A 253 18.20 10.93 0.91
C ARG A 253 17.40 11.74 1.93
N GLN A 254 17.05 12.98 1.59
CA GLN A 254 16.24 13.83 2.46
C GLN A 254 14.85 13.24 2.69
N ASN A 255 14.15 12.82 1.62
CA ASN A 255 12.80 12.30 1.70
C ASN A 255 12.73 11.00 2.54
N TYR A 256 13.69 10.09 2.37
CA TYR A 256 13.79 8.89 3.23
C TYR A 256 14.18 9.23 4.66
N THR A 257 15.02 10.24 4.89
CA THR A 257 15.42 10.69 6.23
C THR A 257 14.22 11.21 7.01
N GLU A 258 13.47 12.15 6.42
CA GLU A 258 12.31 12.78 7.05
C GLU A 258 11.20 11.77 7.38
N ASN A 259 10.85 10.90 6.42
CA ASN A 259 9.84 9.87 6.64
C ASN A 259 10.29 8.82 7.67
N SER A 260 11.59 8.48 7.72
CA SER A 260 12.13 7.61 8.76
C SER A 260 12.01 8.24 10.14
N ASP A 261 12.32 9.53 10.28
CA ASP A 261 12.24 10.24 11.56
C ASP A 261 10.80 10.34 12.07
N ILE A 262 9.84 10.59 11.18
CA ILE A 262 8.41 10.60 11.51
C ILE A 262 7.96 9.22 11.99
N LEU A 263 8.26 8.16 11.22
CA LEU A 263 7.86 6.80 11.59
C LEU A 263 8.48 6.36 12.91
N LEU A 264 9.79 6.55 13.09
CA LEU A 264 10.47 6.11 14.32
C LEU A 264 9.94 6.84 15.55
N LYS A 265 9.71 8.16 15.46
CA LYS A 265 9.13 8.95 16.55
C LYS A 265 7.73 8.45 16.94
N LEU A 266 6.85 8.25 15.96
CA LEU A 266 5.48 7.80 16.22
C LEU A 266 5.45 6.33 16.66
N GLY A 267 6.28 5.47 16.08
CA GLY A 267 6.43 4.08 16.48
C GLY A 267 6.88 3.92 17.92
N GLU A 268 7.82 4.74 18.38
CA GLU A 268 8.23 4.80 19.79
C GLU A 268 7.08 5.29 20.68
N GLN A 269 6.43 6.40 20.31
CA GLN A 269 5.35 7.02 21.09
C GLN A 269 4.13 6.09 21.28
N TYR A 270 3.77 5.33 20.26
CA TYR A 270 2.57 4.47 20.25
C TYR A 270 2.89 2.97 20.39
N HIS A 271 4.17 2.62 20.59
CA HIS A 271 4.65 1.24 20.71
C HIS A 271 4.19 0.34 19.54
N ARG A 272 4.39 0.83 18.31
CA ARG A 272 4.07 0.10 17.07
C ARG A 272 5.34 -0.22 16.30
N GLU A 273 5.32 -1.30 15.52
CA GLU A 273 6.41 -1.58 14.60
C GLU A 273 6.37 -0.65 13.39
N THR A 274 7.55 -0.30 12.87
CA THR A 274 7.70 0.59 11.72
C THR A 274 8.32 -0.15 10.54
N GLU A 275 7.81 0.13 9.35
CA GLU A 275 8.26 -0.51 8.11
C GLU A 275 8.43 0.52 7.00
N MET A 276 9.42 0.33 6.13
CA MET A 276 9.64 1.20 4.99
C MET A 276 9.59 0.41 3.69
N TRP A 277 9.01 1.01 2.66
CA TRP A 277 9.02 0.47 1.32
C TRP A 277 10.02 1.20 0.43
N VAL A 278 10.84 0.44 -0.31
CA VAL A 278 11.84 0.96 -1.27
C VAL A 278 11.37 0.74 -2.70
N LYS A 279 11.59 1.75 -3.55
CA LYS A 279 11.21 1.71 -4.97
C LYS A 279 12.21 0.94 -5.82
N ASN A 280 11.71 -0.14 -6.42
CA ASN A 280 12.32 -1.03 -7.40
C ASN A 280 11.43 -1.17 -8.66
N TYR A 281 10.79 -0.08 -9.09
CA TYR A 281 10.02 -0.03 -10.33
C TYR A 281 10.19 1.35 -10.96
N GLN A 282 9.91 1.52 -12.26
CA GLN A 282 10.00 2.78 -13.00
C GLN A 282 11.25 3.60 -12.64
N THR A 283 12.41 2.96 -12.53
CA THR A 283 13.68 3.66 -12.33
C THR A 283 14.36 3.82 -13.68
N ARG A 284 14.76 5.06 -14.02
CA ARG A 284 15.44 5.33 -15.28
C ARG A 284 16.89 4.87 -15.26
N ALA A 285 17.42 4.63 -16.45
CA ALA A 285 18.85 4.39 -16.63
C ALA A 285 19.65 5.55 -16.01
N GLY A 286 20.60 5.23 -15.14
CA GLY A 286 21.44 6.20 -14.41
C GLY A 286 20.89 6.61 -13.04
N GLN A 287 19.65 6.25 -12.69
CA GLN A 287 19.03 6.54 -11.38
C GLN A 287 19.06 5.33 -10.42
N GLU A 288 19.67 4.20 -10.80
CA GLU A 288 19.64 2.98 -10.01
C GLU A 288 20.34 3.15 -8.65
N HIS A 289 21.31 4.06 -8.56
CA HIS A 289 21.98 4.42 -7.31
C HIS A 289 21.04 5.05 -6.27
N PHE A 290 19.86 5.54 -6.65
CA PHE A 290 18.84 6.00 -5.69
C PHE A 290 18.33 4.87 -4.79
N VAL A 291 18.33 3.62 -5.27
CA VAL A 291 18.01 2.44 -4.45
C VAL A 291 19.05 2.28 -3.33
N ASP A 292 20.34 2.48 -3.62
CA ASP A 292 21.39 2.41 -2.60
C ASP A 292 21.25 3.56 -1.61
N ALA A 293 21.04 4.79 -2.11
CA ALA A 293 20.86 5.97 -1.26
C ALA A 293 19.69 5.82 -0.27
N ALA A 294 18.54 5.34 -0.73
CA ALA A 294 17.40 5.04 0.13
C ALA A 294 17.74 3.98 1.20
N ASN A 295 18.31 2.86 0.77
CA ASN A 295 18.66 1.73 1.63
C ASN A 295 19.76 2.06 2.67
N GLU A 296 20.70 2.94 2.33
CA GLU A 296 21.73 3.46 3.25
C GLU A 296 21.08 4.25 4.38
N ILE A 297 20.17 5.18 4.07
CA ILE A 297 19.44 5.96 5.09
C ILE A 297 18.66 5.04 6.03
N LEU A 298 17.97 4.02 5.49
CA LEU A 298 17.22 3.07 6.32
C LEU A 298 18.12 2.27 7.25
N MET A 299 19.31 1.88 6.79
CA MET A 299 20.31 1.21 7.62
C MET A 299 20.85 2.14 8.72
N GLU A 300 21.19 3.38 8.38
CA GLU A 300 21.70 4.40 9.31
C GLU A 300 20.69 4.76 10.41
N LYS A 301 19.41 4.90 10.02
CA LYS A 301 18.29 5.14 10.95
C LYS A 301 17.91 3.91 11.76
N GLY A 302 18.44 2.73 11.42
CA GLY A 302 18.18 1.47 12.11
C GLY A 302 16.82 0.83 11.81
N ILE A 303 16.16 1.20 10.71
CA ILE A 303 14.91 0.56 10.28
C ILE A 303 15.22 -0.88 9.84
N ARG A 304 14.57 -1.85 10.50
CA ARG A 304 14.82 -3.29 10.29
C ARG A 304 13.75 -4.00 9.47
N ARG A 305 12.60 -3.37 9.21
CA ARG A 305 11.57 -3.89 8.31
C ARG A 305 11.58 -3.09 7.02
N VAL A 306 12.11 -3.67 5.96
CA VAL A 306 12.23 -3.02 4.66
C VAL A 306 11.77 -3.98 3.58
N LEU A 307 10.68 -3.60 2.92
CA LEU A 307 10.15 -4.31 1.76
C LEU A 307 10.38 -3.45 0.51
N ALA A 308 10.31 -4.05 -0.67
CA ALA A 308 10.51 -3.32 -1.91
C ALA A 308 9.46 -3.65 -2.96
N TRP A 309 8.89 -2.62 -3.57
CA TRP A 309 8.06 -2.72 -4.77
C TRP A 309 9.00 -2.56 -5.96
N SER A 310 9.37 -3.57 -6.75
CA SER A 310 8.97 -4.97 -6.68
C SER A 310 10.12 -5.91 -7.07
N PHE A 311 9.84 -7.22 -7.03
CA PHE A 311 10.75 -8.27 -7.48
C PHE A 311 11.22 -8.06 -8.93
N LEU A 312 12.51 -8.30 -9.19
CA LEU A 312 13.13 -8.19 -10.52
C LEU A 312 12.93 -6.83 -11.20
N GLY A 313 12.84 -5.73 -10.46
CA GLY A 313 12.73 -4.40 -11.05
C GLY A 313 11.45 -4.22 -11.90
N SER A 314 10.38 -4.97 -11.60
CA SER A 314 9.17 -5.07 -12.43
C SER A 314 9.43 -5.53 -13.88
N SER A 315 10.46 -6.35 -14.13
CA SER A 315 10.92 -6.74 -15.48
C SER A 315 9.83 -7.21 -16.46
N TYR A 316 8.76 -7.82 -15.96
CA TYR A 316 7.67 -8.38 -16.76
C TYR A 316 6.37 -7.56 -16.74
N MET A 317 6.30 -6.45 -16.01
CA MET A 317 5.17 -5.51 -16.05
C MET A 317 5.60 -4.23 -16.78
N SER A 318 5.34 -4.16 -18.09
CA SER A 318 5.88 -3.11 -18.97
C SER A 318 5.58 -1.68 -18.52
N SER A 319 4.42 -1.43 -17.91
CA SER A 319 4.04 -0.11 -17.38
C SER A 319 4.84 0.29 -16.14
N LEU A 320 5.38 -0.68 -15.38
CA LEU A 320 6.16 -0.46 -14.16
C LEU A 320 7.65 -0.78 -14.31
N ARG A 321 8.06 -1.40 -15.41
CA ARG A 321 9.43 -1.86 -15.63
C ARG A 321 10.44 -0.71 -15.51
N SER A 322 11.49 -0.90 -14.71
CA SER A 322 12.67 -0.04 -14.72
C SER A 322 13.51 -0.25 -15.99
N ASP A 323 14.28 0.75 -16.41
CA ASP A 323 15.10 0.63 -17.64
C ASP A 323 16.16 -0.47 -17.50
N ASN A 324 16.77 -0.61 -16.31
CA ASN A 324 17.73 -1.66 -15.95
C ASN A 324 17.20 -2.52 -14.78
N PRO A 325 16.20 -3.39 -15.01
CA PRO A 325 15.46 -4.06 -13.93
C PRO A 325 16.33 -5.03 -13.11
N MET A 326 17.30 -5.68 -13.75
CA MET A 326 18.22 -6.59 -13.07
C MET A 326 19.22 -5.86 -12.18
N LEU A 327 19.69 -4.68 -12.58
CA LEU A 327 20.59 -3.86 -11.76
C LEU A 327 19.87 -3.38 -10.48
N ILE A 328 18.59 -3.01 -10.61
CA ILE A 328 17.73 -2.68 -9.46
C ILE A 328 17.59 -3.87 -8.50
N HIS A 329 17.30 -5.06 -9.06
CA HIS A 329 17.22 -6.29 -8.26
C HIS A 329 18.52 -6.61 -7.52
N GLU A 330 19.66 -6.49 -8.21
CA GLU A 330 21.00 -6.73 -7.66
C GLU A 330 21.33 -5.77 -6.51
N LYS A 331 21.01 -4.48 -6.65
CA LYS A 331 21.20 -3.48 -5.59
C LYS A 331 20.39 -3.82 -4.35
N GLN A 332 19.09 -4.09 -4.53
CA GLN A 332 18.23 -4.45 -3.40
C GLN A 332 18.63 -5.78 -2.76
N SER A 333 18.95 -6.81 -3.55
CA SER A 333 19.43 -8.09 -3.02
C SER A 333 20.74 -7.93 -2.24
N SER A 334 21.67 -7.12 -2.74
CA SER A 334 22.93 -6.85 -2.05
C SER A 334 22.68 -6.23 -0.69
N TRP A 335 21.71 -5.31 -0.58
CA TRP A 335 21.29 -4.76 0.70
C TRP A 335 20.62 -5.79 1.60
N PHE A 336 19.73 -6.64 1.08
CA PHE A 336 19.11 -7.72 1.88
C PHE A 336 20.14 -8.68 2.47
N LYS A 337 21.14 -9.09 1.68
CA LYS A 337 22.25 -9.95 2.14
C LYS A 337 23.07 -9.27 3.24
N LYS A 338 23.38 -7.96 3.09
CA LYS A 338 24.06 -7.18 4.13
C LYS A 338 23.25 -7.17 5.43
N MET A 339 21.96 -6.86 5.35
CA MET A 339 21.07 -6.80 6.53
C MET A 339 20.87 -8.14 7.22
N ALA A 340 20.85 -9.24 6.45
CA ALA A 340 20.79 -10.60 7.00
C ALA A 340 22.03 -10.96 7.84
N ALA A 341 23.18 -10.32 7.58
CA ALA A 341 24.42 -10.53 8.33
C ALA A 341 24.50 -9.71 9.63
N ILE A 342 23.64 -8.72 9.82
CA ILE A 342 23.61 -7.88 11.03
C ILE A 342 22.80 -8.60 12.11
N LYS A 343 23.49 -9.05 13.16
CA LYS A 343 22.90 -9.75 14.32
C LYS A 343 21.94 -8.87 15.11
#